data_AF-A0A0K0LC99-F1
#
_entry.id   AF-A0A0K0LC99-F1
#
_cell.length_a   1.000
_cell.length_b   1.000
_cell.length_c   1.000
_cell.angle_alpha   90.00
_cell.angle_beta   90.00
_cell.angle_gamma   90.00
#
_symmetry.space_group_name_H-M   'P 1'
#
loop_
_entity.id
_entity.type
_entity.pdbx_description
1 polymer ?
#
loop_
_entity_poly.entity_id
_entity_poly.type
_entity_poly.pdbx_seq_one_letter_code
_entity_poly.pdbx_strand_id
1 'polypeptide(L)'
;QCYKYGIVTDDSDLNERADTVAHESAHLLGCDHDGEGDDKTGSKDCPAKDGYIMGDRNKKNGQKFSSCCKRSVRNQLQNANSRCIIEDCRVI
;
A
#
# COMPACT_ATOMS: atom_id res chain seq x y z
N GLN A 1 -16.41 10.41 11.96
CA GLN A 1 -16.14 10.73 10.55
C GLN A 1 -14.97 9.86 10.12
N CYS A 2 -15.12 9.06 9.07
CA CYS A 2 -14.04 8.22 8.57
C CYS A 2 -13.22 9.03 7.58
N TYR A 3 -11.93 9.22 7.88
CA TYR A 3 -11.00 9.93 7.02
C TYR A 3 -10.19 8.90 6.22
N LYS A 4 -10.11 9.09 4.90
CA LYS A 4 -9.36 8.22 4.00
C LYS A 4 -8.45 9.08 3.12
N TYR A 5 -7.37 9.57 3.71
CA TYR A 5 -6.36 10.38 3.03
C TYR A 5 -4.97 10.05 3.57
N GLY A 6 -3.95 10.23 2.74
CA GLY A 6 -2.55 10.22 3.13
C GLY A 6 -1.99 11.64 3.04
N ILE A 7 -0.99 11.96 3.87
CA ILE A 7 -0.28 13.24 3.83
C ILE A 7 1.19 12.92 3.62
N VAL A 8 1.78 13.54 2.59
CA VAL A 8 3.19 13.35 2.22
C VAL A 8 3.86 14.72 2.20
N THR A 9 5.07 14.79 2.73
CA THR A 9 5.92 15.98 2.62
C THR A 9 6.74 15.88 1.34
N ASP A 10 6.79 16.96 0.55
CA ASP A 10 7.69 17.06 -0.60
C ASP A 10 9.00 17.73 -0.14
N ASP A 11 10.07 16.93 -0.08
CA ASP A 11 11.42 17.35 0.30
C ASP A 11 12.33 17.60 -0.92
N SER A 12 11.76 17.61 -2.14
CA SER A 12 12.45 17.77 -3.42
C SER A 12 13.35 16.61 -3.87
N ASP A 13 13.34 15.45 -3.19
CA ASP A 13 13.85 14.20 -3.78
C ASP A 13 12.73 13.52 -4.59
N LEU A 14 12.85 13.58 -5.92
CA LEU A 14 11.81 13.13 -6.84
C LEU A 14 11.47 11.64 -6.71
N ASN A 15 12.46 10.78 -6.43
CA ASN A 15 12.23 9.34 -6.33
C ASN A 15 11.67 8.99 -4.96
N GLU A 16 12.18 9.62 -3.90
CA GLU A 16 11.65 9.46 -2.55
C GLU A 16 10.18 9.87 -2.48
N ARG A 17 9.81 11.01 -3.09
CA ARG A 17 8.42 11.47 -3.13
C ARG A 17 7.48 10.46 -3.78
N ALA A 18 7.83 9.94 -4.95
CA ALA A 18 6.98 8.98 -5.67
C ALA A 18 6.79 7.70 -4.85
N ASP A 19 7.86 7.23 -4.20
CA ASP A 19 7.82 6.04 -3.37
C ASP A 19 6.97 6.26 -2.09
N THR A 20 7.07 7.43 -1.45
CA THR A 20 6.24 7.76 -0.28
C THR A 20 4.77 7.90 -0.65
N VAL A 21 4.44 8.55 -1.78
CA VAL A 21 3.05 8.60 -2.28
C VAL A 21 2.51 7.20 -2.56
N ALA A 22 3.32 6.31 -3.14
CA ALA A 22 2.94 4.92 -3.38
C ALA A 22 2.73 4.15 -2.06
N HIS A 23 3.60 4.35 -1.07
CA HIS A 23 3.49 3.75 0.27
C HIS A 23 2.19 4.16 0.96
N GLU A 24 1.92 5.47 1.06
CA GLU A 24 0.72 5.96 1.72
C GLU A 24 -0.56 5.59 0.96
N SER A 25 -0.50 5.53 -0.38
CA SER A 25 -1.64 5.05 -1.18
C SER A 25 -1.96 3.59 -0.89
N ALA A 26 -0.96 2.74 -0.63
CA ALA A 26 -1.17 1.35 -0.30
C ALA A 26 -1.85 1.17 1.08
N HIS A 27 -1.50 2.00 2.08
CA HIS A 27 -2.23 2.04 3.35
C HIS A 27 -3.72 2.34 3.14
N LEU A 28 -4.05 3.30 2.27
CA LEU A 28 -5.46 3.59 1.91
C LEU A 28 -6.17 2.41 1.23
N LEU A 29 -5.42 1.50 0.63
CA LEU A 29 -5.92 0.27 0.02
C LEU A 29 -5.86 -0.94 0.97
N GLY A 30 -5.61 -0.71 2.26
CA GLY A 30 -5.69 -1.72 3.32
C GLY A 30 -4.43 -2.57 3.47
N CYS A 31 -3.28 -2.10 2.99
CA CYS A 31 -2.02 -2.79 3.13
C CYS A 31 -1.27 -2.29 4.37
N ASP A 32 -1.03 -3.17 5.35
CA ASP A 32 -0.16 -2.89 6.51
C ASP A 32 1.33 -2.92 6.10
N HIS A 33 2.20 -2.39 6.97
CA HIS A 33 3.64 -2.62 6.85
C HIS A 33 3.98 -4.10 6.81
N ASP A 34 4.96 -4.48 5.98
CA ASP A 34 5.46 -5.85 5.90
C ASP A 34 6.05 -6.26 7.25
N GLY A 35 5.54 -7.35 7.83
CA GLY A 35 5.95 -7.85 9.15
C GLY A 35 5.01 -7.41 10.28
N GLU A 36 4.03 -6.57 9.98
CA GLU A 36 3.02 -6.09 10.92
C GLU A 36 1.61 -6.62 10.60
N GLY A 37 0.64 -6.24 11.45
CA GLY A 37 -0.75 -6.66 11.31
C GLY A 37 -1.05 -8.04 11.90
N ASP A 38 -2.23 -8.56 11.58
CA ASP A 38 -2.68 -9.87 12.05
C ASP A 38 -2.27 -11.01 11.08
N ASP A 39 -2.34 -12.25 11.58
CA ASP A 39 -1.94 -13.45 10.81
C ASP A 39 -2.88 -13.77 9.64
N LYS A 40 -4.07 -13.14 9.56
CA LYS A 40 -5.17 -13.55 8.65
C LYS A 40 -5.44 -12.56 7.52
N THR A 41 -5.19 -11.28 7.75
CA THR A 41 -5.56 -10.14 6.90
C THR A 41 -4.43 -9.13 6.76
N GLY A 42 -3.51 -9.07 7.73
CA GLY A 42 -2.31 -8.24 7.71
C GLY A 42 -1.14 -8.83 6.90
N SER A 43 0.05 -8.33 7.21
CA SER A 43 1.28 -8.58 6.44
C SER A 43 2.37 -9.29 7.24
N LYS A 44 2.03 -9.92 8.37
CA LYS A 44 2.99 -10.55 9.29
C LYS A 44 3.77 -11.71 8.68
N ASP A 45 3.21 -12.35 7.64
CA ASP A 45 3.85 -13.42 6.86
C ASP A 45 4.85 -12.91 5.80
N CYS A 46 4.94 -11.59 5.57
CA CYS A 46 5.97 -10.96 4.73
C CYS A 46 6.96 -10.19 5.61
N PRO A 47 8.20 -10.66 5.84
CA PRO A 47 9.16 -9.94 6.68
C PRO A 47 9.53 -8.56 6.13
N ALA A 48 9.57 -7.52 6.98
CA ALA A 48 10.05 -6.18 6.63
C ALA A 48 11.41 -6.20 5.90
N LYS A 49 12.33 -7.06 6.37
CA LYS A 49 13.68 -7.25 5.84
C LYS A 49 13.75 -7.78 4.39
N ASP A 50 12.65 -8.28 3.83
CA ASP A 50 12.59 -8.61 2.40
C ASP A 50 12.71 -7.35 1.54
N GLY A 51 12.50 -6.17 2.14
CA GLY A 51 12.87 -4.84 1.65
C GLY A 51 12.01 -4.34 0.51
N TYR A 52 10.73 -4.71 0.52
CA TYR A 52 9.69 -4.09 -0.29
C TYR A 52 9.34 -2.68 0.23
N ILE A 53 8.52 -1.96 -0.52
CA ILE A 53 8.16 -0.56 -0.22
C ILE A 53 7.42 -0.39 1.12
N MET A 54 6.78 -1.44 1.62
CA MET A 54 6.05 -1.45 2.90
C MET A 54 6.91 -1.98 4.07
N GLY A 55 8.19 -2.25 3.85
CA GLY A 55 9.14 -2.71 4.87
C GLY A 55 10.44 -1.89 4.83
N ASP A 56 11.58 -2.53 5.11
CA ASP A 56 12.88 -1.87 5.29
C ASP A 56 13.57 -1.41 3.98
N ARG A 57 12.83 -1.32 2.85
CA ARG A 57 13.29 -0.96 1.49
C ARG A 57 14.76 -1.23 1.15
N ASN A 58 15.00 -2.21 0.27
CA ASN A 58 16.34 -2.48 -0.28
C ASN A 58 16.43 -2.18 -1.78
N LYS A 59 17.66 -2.20 -2.33
CA LYS A 59 17.91 -1.92 -3.76
C LYS A 59 17.22 -2.89 -4.74
N LYS A 60 16.81 -4.09 -4.29
CA LYS A 60 16.23 -5.14 -5.13
C LYS A 60 14.71 -5.04 -5.23
N ASN A 61 14.07 -4.68 -4.12
CA ASN A 61 12.63 -4.76 -3.92
C ASN A 61 11.99 -3.42 -3.55
N GLY A 62 12.76 -2.38 -3.24
CA GLY A 62 12.25 -1.14 -2.65
C GLY A 62 11.25 -0.35 -3.51
N GLN A 63 11.12 -0.69 -4.80
CA GLN A 63 10.13 -0.14 -5.74
C GLN A 63 8.99 -1.12 -6.05
N LYS A 64 8.78 -2.13 -5.20
CA LYS A 64 7.78 -3.19 -5.40
C LYS A 64 6.96 -3.37 -4.13
N PHE A 65 5.73 -3.83 -4.32
CA PHE A 65 4.88 -4.34 -3.25
C PHE A 65 5.08 -5.84 -3.04
N SER A 66 5.10 -6.26 -1.78
CA SER A 66 5.15 -7.67 -1.37
C SER A 66 3.90 -8.44 -1.80
N SER A 67 3.94 -9.77 -1.69
CA SER A 67 2.76 -10.61 -1.90
C SER A 67 1.66 -10.34 -0.86
N CYS A 68 2.03 -9.99 0.37
CA CYS A 68 1.08 -9.70 1.44
C CYS A 68 0.32 -8.41 1.15
N CYS A 69 1.02 -7.34 0.77
CA CYS A 69 0.39 -6.11 0.37
C CYS A 69 -0.61 -6.31 -0.79
N LYS A 70 -0.20 -7.05 -1.83
CA LYS A 70 -1.08 -7.39 -2.97
C LYS A 70 -2.31 -8.20 -2.55
N ARG A 71 -2.18 -9.08 -1.56
CA ARG A 71 -3.28 -9.87 -1.02
C ARG A 71 -4.27 -8.97 -0.27
N SER A 72 -3.79 -8.08 0.59
CA SER A 72 -4.65 -7.17 1.35
C SER A 72 -5.37 -6.17 0.45
N VAL A 73 -4.68 -5.63 -0.57
CA VAL A 73 -5.31 -4.80 -1.60
C VAL A 73 -6.40 -5.58 -2.35
N ARG A 74 -6.13 -6.82 -2.78
CA ARG A 74 -7.14 -7.66 -3.43
C ARG A 74 -8.37 -7.84 -2.55
N ASN A 75 -8.19 -8.08 -1.25
CA ASN A 75 -9.29 -8.23 -0.30
C ASN A 75 -10.07 -6.91 -0.13
N GLN A 76 -9.38 -5.77 -0.03
CA GLN A 76 -10.01 -4.46 0.05
C GLN A 76 -10.85 -4.13 -1.19
N LEU A 77 -10.37 -4.50 -2.38
CA LEU A 77 -11.10 -4.27 -3.63
C LEU A 77 -12.36 -5.13 -3.78
N GLN A 78 -12.51 -6.21 -3.01
CA GLN A 78 -13.77 -6.99 -2.95
C GLN A 78 -14.86 -6.29 -2.12
N ASN A 79 -14.52 -5.26 -1.34
CA ASN A 79 -15.50 -4.48 -0.59
C ASN A 79 -16.31 -3.57 -1.53
N ALA A 80 -17.64 -3.57 -1.42
CA ALA A 80 -18.53 -2.75 -2.24
C ALA A 80 -18.20 -1.24 -2.18
N ASN A 81 -17.67 -0.77 -1.04
CA ASN A 81 -17.27 0.63 -0.85
C ASN A 81 -15.97 1.00 -1.60
N SER A 82 -15.27 0.03 -2.18
CA SER A 82 -14.05 0.25 -2.98
C SER A 82 -14.33 0.39 -4.48
N ARG A 83 -15.60 0.37 -4.91
CA ARG A 83 -16.00 0.41 -6.32
C ARG A 83 -15.38 1.57 -7.10
N CYS A 84 -15.27 2.75 -6.50
CA CYS A 84 -14.67 3.93 -7.13
C CYS A 84 -13.19 3.77 -7.53
N ILE A 85 -12.49 2.75 -7.03
CA ILE A 85 -11.09 2.46 -7.37
C ILE A 85 -10.99 1.59 -8.64
N ILE A 86 -12.00 0.76 -8.90
CA ILE A 86 -12.00 -0.24 -9.98
C ILE A 86 -12.91 0.13 -11.15
N GLU A 87 -13.87 1.02 -10.92
CA GLU A 87 -14.78 1.50 -11.95
C GLU A 87 -14.07 2.52 -12.86
N ASP A 88 -14.34 2.42 -14.16
CA ASP A 88 -13.86 3.43 -15.11
C ASP A 88 -14.62 4.73 -14.84
N CYS A 89 -13.87 5.82 -14.66
CA CYS A 89 -14.42 7.16 -14.44
C CYS A 89 -15.27 7.67 -15.63
N ARG A 90 -15.27 6.96 -16.77
CA ARG A 90 -16.01 7.32 -17.99
C ARG A 90 -17.39 6.70 -18.11
N VAL A 91 -17.83 5.88 -17.14
CA VAL A 91 -19.22 5.40 -17.12
C VAL A 91 -20.11 6.47 -16.49
N ILE A 92 -20.53 7.43 -17.31
CA ILE A 92 -21.66 8.34 -17.04
C ILE A 92 -22.85 7.86 -17.86
#